data_AF-A0A7V6T892-F1
#
_entry.id   AF-A0A7V6T892-F1
#
_cell.length_a   1.000
_cell.length_b   1.000
_cell.length_c   1.000
_cell.angle_alpha   90.00
_cell.angle_beta   90.00
_cell.angle_gamma   90.00
#
_symmetry.space_group_name_H-M   'P 1'
#
loop_
_entity.id
_entity.type
_entity.pdbx_description
1 polymer ?
#
loop_
_entity_poly.entity_id
_entity_poly.type
_entity_poly.pdbx_seq_one_letter_code
_entity_poly.pdbx_strand_id
1 'polypeptide(L)' 'MAYTVLICDDELLERQVLKSIIENSNLPLKIVGEAKNGVEALEQSAKLKPDILL' A
#
# COMPACT_ATOMS: atom_id res chain seq x y z
N MET A 1 10.52 -12.12 8.20
CA MET A 1 10.53 -11.54 6.83
C MET A 1 9.20 -10.85 6.66
N ALA A 2 9.18 -9.58 6.20
CA ALA A 2 7.94 -8.83 6.04
C ALA A 2 7.63 -8.63 4.55
N TYR A 3 6.36 -8.82 4.15
CA TYR A 3 5.89 -8.55 2.80
C TYR A 3 5.66 -7.05 2.62
N THR A 4 6.07 -6.53 1.49
CA THR A 4 5.94 -5.11 1.14
C THR A 4 4.59 -4.84 0.47
N VAL A 5 3.90 -3.79 0.91
CA VAL A 5 2.55 -3.44 0.47
C VAL A 5 2.55 -2.05 -0.16
N LEU A 6 1.97 -1.92 -1.36
CA LEU A 6 1.59 -0.66 -1.97
C LEU A 6 0.07 -0.54 -1.88
N ILE A 7 -0.45 0.55 -1.30
CA ILE A 7 -1.90 0.77 -1.17
C ILE A 7 -2.37 1.72 -2.27
N CYS A 8 -3.37 1.34 -3.05
CA CYS A 8 -4.00 2.13 -4.09
C CYS A 8 -5.49 2.34 -3.80
N ASP A 9 -5.88 3.58 -3.52
CA ASP A 9 -7.27 3.93 -3.25
C ASP A 9 -7.51 5.39 -3.64
N ASP A 10 -8.62 5.71 -4.31
CA ASP A 10 -8.93 7.08 -4.76
C ASP A 10 -9.42 7.99 -3.64
N GLU A 11 -9.84 7.43 -2.50
CA GLU A 11 -10.23 8.17 -1.32
C GLU A 11 -9.11 8.25 -0.27
N LEU A 12 -8.70 9.47 0.08
CA LEU A 12 -7.64 9.69 1.07
C LEU A 12 -7.99 9.07 2.44
N LEU A 13 -9.25 9.19 2.87
CA LEU A 13 -9.69 8.70 4.17
C LEU A 13 -9.58 7.17 4.25
N GLU A 14 -10.07 6.46 3.24
CA GLU A 14 -10.01 4.99 3.20
C GLU A 14 -8.55 4.50 3.19
N ARG A 15 -7.68 5.14 2.41
CA ARG A 15 -6.25 4.82 2.40
C ARG A 15 -5.58 5.00 3.77
N GLN A 16 -5.91 6.07 4.51
CA GLN A 16 -5.37 6.27 5.87
C GLN A 16 -5.91 5.25 6.87
N VAL A 17 -7.18 4.83 6.73
CA VAL A 17 -7.77 3.77 7.55
C VAL A 17 -7.09 2.43 7.26
N LEU A 18 -6.92 2.05 5.99
CA LEU A 18 -6.23 0.83 5.59
C LEU A 18 -4.78 0.78 6.12
N LYS A 19 -4.06 1.88 5.99
CA LYS A 19 -2.72 2.03 6.57
C LYS A 19 -2.72 1.78 8.08
N SER A 20 -3.63 2.41 8.80
CA SER A 20 -3.78 2.22 10.25
C SER A 20 -4.10 0.78 10.61
N ILE A 21 -4.98 0.11 9.85
CA ILE A 21 -5.32 -1.30 10.07
C ILE A 21 -4.08 -2.18 9.88
N ILE A 22 -3.34 -1.99 8.79
CA ILE A 22 -2.13 -2.76 8.48
C ILE A 22 -1.06 -2.57 9.57
N GLU A 23 -0.79 -1.32 9.96
CA GLU A 23 0.19 -0.99 11.00
C GLU A 23 -0.18 -1.59 12.37
N ASN A 24 -1.48 -1.73 12.68
CA ASN A 24 -1.97 -2.31 13.94
C ASN A 24 -2.29 -3.81 13.87
N SER A 25 -2.13 -4.46 12.71
CA SER A 25 -2.58 -5.86 12.50
C SER A 25 -1.66 -6.93 13.09
N ASN A 26 -0.47 -6.56 13.58
CA ASN A 26 0.62 -7.48 13.92
C ASN A 26 1.03 -8.46 12.80
N LEU A 27 0.58 -8.23 11.57
CA LEU A 27 0.99 -9.00 10.41
C LEU A 27 2.42 -8.61 10.01
N PRO A 28 3.18 -9.52 9.36
CA PRO A 28 4.50 -9.22 8.82
C PRO A 28 4.37 -8.42 7.51
N LEU A 29 3.74 -7.25 7.57
CA LEU A 29 3.51 -6.35 6.43
C LEU A 29 4.28 -5.04 6.64
N LYS A 30 4.78 -4.47 5.54
CA LYS A 30 5.43 -3.16 5.53
C LYS A 30 4.89 -2.35 4.37
N ILE A 31 4.25 -1.23 4.65
CA ILE A 31 3.79 -0.30 3.62
C ILE A 31 5.02 0.39 3.00
N VAL A 32 5.16 0.30 1.68
CA VAL A 32 6.28 0.87 0.92
C VAL A 32 5.87 2.02 0.01
N GLY A 33 4.56 2.20 -0.21
CA GLY A 33 4.03 3.31 -0.98
C GLY A 33 2.51 3.42 -0.90
N GLU A 34 2.02 4.53 -1.43
CA GLU A 34 0.60 4.85 -1.57
C GLU A 34 0.37 5.37 -2.99
N ALA A 35 -0.82 5.14 -3.56
CA ALA A 35 -1.25 5.66 -4.85
C ALA A 35 -2.71 6.09 -4.78
N LYS A 36 -3.09 7.15 -5.50
CA LYS A 36 -4.47 7.66 -5.52
C LYS A 36 -5.29 7.22 -6.73
N ASN A 37 -4.68 6.46 -7.64
CA ASN A 37 -5.32 5.95 -8.85
C ASN A 37 -4.44 4.86 -9.48
N GLY A 38 -4.99 4.17 -10.47
CA GLY A 38 -4.31 3.08 -11.17
C GLY A 38 -3.04 3.48 -11.92
N VAL A 39 -2.96 4.71 -12.46
CA VAL A 39 -1.75 5.18 -13.17
C VAL A 39 -0.60 5.33 -12.19
N GLU A 40 -0.84 6.00 -11.06
CA GLU A 40 0.15 6.15 -10.00
C GLU A 40 0.52 4.78 -9.41
N ALA A 41 -0.44 3.88 -9.20
CA ALA A 41 -0.18 2.55 -8.68
C ALA A 41 0.72 1.72 -9.62
N LEU A 42 0.51 1.82 -10.94
CA LEU A 42 1.35 1.17 -11.93
C LEU A 42 2.78 1.71 -11.90
N GLU A 43 2.93 3.05 -11.88
CA GLU A 43 4.25 3.69 -11.80
C GLU A 43 4.99 3.34 -10.50
N GLN A 44 4.29 3.36 -9.37
CA GLN A 44 4.84 3.03 -8.05
C GLN A 44 5.18 1.54 -7.95
N SER A 45 4.34 0.66 -8.49
CA SER A 45 4.59 -0.78 -8.50
C SER A 45 5.86 -1.13 -9.29
N ALA A 46 6.07 -0.49 -10.44
CA ALA A 46 7.30 -0.67 -11.22
C ALA A 46 8.57 -0.22 -10.48
N LYS A 47 8.48 0.85 -9.68
CA LYS A 47 9.61 1.42 -8.91
C LYS A 47 9.88 0.64 -7.62
N LEU A 48 8.83 0.35 -6.86
CA LEU A 48 8.92 -0.20 -5.50
C LEU A 48 8.91 -1.73 -5.48
N LYS A 49 8.40 -2.38 -6.53
CA LYS A 49 8.25 -3.84 -6.64
C LYS A 49 7.63 -4.46 -5.38
N PRO A 50 6.43 -4.01 -4.97
CA PRO A 50 5.78 -4.53 -3.78
C PRO A 50 5.41 -6.01 -3.95
N ASP A 51 5.40 -6.76 -2.85
CA ASP A 51 4.92 -8.14 -2.84
C ASP A 51 3.39 -8.19 -2.98
N ILE A 52 2.70 -7.16 -2.47
CA ILE A 52 1.24 -7.03 -2.48
C ILE A 52 0.88 -5.62 -2.97
N LEU A 53 0.03 -5.54 -3.99
CA LEU A 53 -0.70 -4.33 -4.36
C LEU A 53 -2.12 -4.47 -3.83
N LEU A 54 -2.49 -3.62 -2.87
CA LEU A 54 -3.81 -3.56 -2.25
C LEU A 54 -4.59 -2.38 -2.83
#